data_AF-A0A383E1G1-F1
#
_entry.id   AF-A0A383E1G1-F1
#
_cell.length_a   1.000
_cell.length_b   1.000
_cell.length_c   1.000
_cell.angle_alpha   90.00
_cell.angle_beta   90.00
_cell.angle_gamma   90.00
#
_symmetry.space_group_name_H-M   'P 1'
#
loop_
_entity.id
_entity.type
_entity.pdbx_description
1 polymer ?
#
loop_
_entity_poly.entity_id
_entity_poly.type
_entity_poly.pdbx_seq_one_letter_code
_entity_poly.pdbx_strand_id
1 'polypeptide(L)'
;MANTPKNILITKDYEDSRIDSFLIKFLSLPKSLIHKDLRKGRIKVNKKKVKFDYRLLAKDEVILFKDYKINRSKEDKSIDNRLVAKFKKSILLKSSNYLIIDKWNGIASQGGSKIAVSIDDIIKKFNVDNSRLRLV
;
A
#
# COMPACT_ATOMS: atom_id res chain seq x y z
N MET A 1 -23.28 19.14 14.70
CA MET A 1 -21.86 19.43 14.97
C MET A 1 -21.08 19.21 13.69
N ALA A 2 -20.41 20.24 13.17
CA ALA A 2 -19.65 20.15 11.93
C ALA A 2 -18.37 19.35 12.18
N ASN A 3 -18.25 18.15 11.59
CA ASN A 3 -17.03 17.37 11.66
C ASN A 3 -15.91 18.12 10.92
N THR A 4 -14.84 18.46 11.64
CA THR A 4 -13.64 19.06 11.04
C THR A 4 -13.09 18.11 9.97
N PRO A 5 -12.83 18.59 8.74
CA PRO A 5 -12.29 17.75 7.69
C PRO A 5 -10.91 17.22 8.08
N LYS A 6 -10.64 15.96 7.74
CA LYS A 6 -9.36 15.30 8.02
C LYS A 6 -8.47 15.36 6.80
N ASN A 7 -7.24 15.83 6.98
CA ASN A 7 -6.28 15.98 5.90
C ASN A 7 -5.20 14.91 5.99
N ILE A 8 -4.82 14.36 4.84
CA ILE A 8 -3.78 13.35 4.68
C ILE A 8 -2.78 13.87 3.65
N LEU A 9 -1.53 14.06 4.09
CA LEU A 9 -0.43 14.47 3.21
C LEU A 9 0.17 13.22 2.54
N ILE A 10 0.25 13.24 1.22
CA ILE A 10 0.82 12.14 0.44
C ILE A 10 2.34 12.17 0.49
N THR A 11 2.94 11.06 0.92
CA THR A 11 4.39 10.86 0.90
C THR A 11 4.85 10.29 -0.44
N LYS A 12 6.17 10.32 -0.69
CA LYS A 12 6.79 9.78 -1.91
C LYS A 12 6.61 8.26 -2.08
N ASP A 13 6.12 7.55 -1.06
CA ASP A 13 5.84 6.11 -1.15
C ASP A 13 4.55 5.80 -1.91
N TYR A 14 3.63 6.77 -1.96
CA TYR A 14 2.33 6.67 -2.61
C TYR A 14 2.25 7.48 -3.90
N GLU A 15 3.35 8.08 -4.33
CA GLU A 15 3.45 8.77 -5.63
C GLU A 15 3.09 7.80 -6.76
N ASP A 16 2.41 8.33 -7.79
CA ASP A 16 1.88 7.62 -8.96
C ASP A 16 0.80 6.55 -8.63
N SER A 17 0.46 6.36 -7.35
CA SER A 17 -0.65 5.48 -6.98
C SER A 17 -1.98 6.13 -7.36
N ARG A 18 -2.90 5.33 -7.89
CA ARG A 18 -4.28 5.79 -8.09
C ARG A 18 -4.95 6.08 -6.74
N ILE A 19 -5.72 7.16 -6.68
CA ILE A 19 -6.40 7.59 -5.45
C ILE A 19 -7.37 6.54 -4.91
N ASP A 20 -8.09 5.82 -5.77
CA ASP A 20 -8.99 4.75 -5.33
C ASP A 20 -8.23 3.63 -4.61
N SER A 21 -7.12 3.21 -5.18
CA SER A 21 -6.28 2.13 -4.69
C SER A 21 -5.60 2.51 -3.37
N PHE A 22 -5.16 3.77 -3.25
CA PHE A 22 -4.67 4.34 -2.01
C PHE A 22 -5.75 4.34 -0.93
N LEU A 23 -6.92 4.91 -1.21
CA LEU A 23 -8.01 5.05 -0.24
C LEU A 23 -8.60 3.71 0.20
N ILE A 24 -8.72 2.74 -0.70
CA ILE A 24 -9.20 1.39 -0.36
C ILE A 24 -8.29 0.76 0.70
N LYS A 25 -6.96 0.83 0.50
CA LYS A 25 -5.99 0.30 1.47
C LYS A 25 -6.01 1.11 2.77
N PHE A 26 -5.96 2.44 2.65
CA PHE A 26 -5.81 3.35 3.77
C PHE A 26 -7.04 3.45 4.68
N LEU A 27 -8.24 3.33 4.10
CA LEU A 27 -9.51 3.38 4.86
C LEU A 27 -10.13 2.00 5.06
N SER A 28 -9.65 0.96 4.38
CA SER A 28 -10.23 -0.39 4.39
C SER A 28 -11.73 -0.39 4.07
N LEU A 29 -12.11 0.37 3.05
CA LEU A 29 -13.49 0.54 2.60
C LEU A 29 -13.74 -0.14 1.25
N PRO A 30 -14.98 -0.58 0.97
CA PRO A 30 -15.34 -1.09 -0.34
C PRO A 30 -15.11 -0.05 -1.45
N LYS A 31 -14.62 -0.52 -2.60
CA LYS A 31 -14.37 0.31 -3.79
C LYS A 31 -15.58 1.14 -4.20
N SER A 32 -16.77 0.56 -4.14
CA SER A 32 -18.04 1.23 -4.47
C SER A 32 -18.30 2.47 -3.58
N LEU A 33 -17.96 2.39 -2.29
CA LEU A 33 -18.12 3.49 -1.35
C LEU A 33 -17.11 4.61 -1.63
N ILE A 34 -15.84 4.26 -1.86
CA ILE A 34 -14.80 5.24 -2.23
C ILE A 34 -15.19 6.00 -3.51
N HIS A 35 -15.62 5.27 -4.55
CA HIS A 35 -16.06 5.89 -5.80
C HIS A 35 -17.29 6.79 -5.62
N LYS A 36 -18.25 6.38 -4.77
CA LYS A 36 -19.43 7.19 -4.44
C LYS A 36 -19.01 8.49 -3.74
N ASP A 37 -18.11 8.41 -2.77
CA ASP A 37 -17.72 9.56 -1.95
C ASP A 37 -16.81 10.54 -2.71
N LEU A 38 -15.95 10.05 -3.62
CA LEU A 38 -15.22 10.89 -4.59
C LEU A 38 -16.19 11.66 -5.51
N ARG A 39 -17.18 10.98 -6.11
CA ARG A 39 -18.20 11.63 -6.96
C ARG A 39 -19.01 12.68 -6.22
N LYS A 40 -19.38 12.41 -4.96
CA LYS A 40 -20.11 13.35 -4.10
C LYS A 40 -19.23 14.50 -3.58
N GLY A 41 -17.91 14.47 -3.80
CA GLY A 41 -16.97 15.48 -3.29
C GLY A 41 -16.76 15.44 -1.78
N ARG A 42 -17.07 14.30 -1.15
CA ARG A 42 -16.75 14.04 0.27
C ARG A 42 -15.27 13.71 0.46
N ILE A 43 -14.59 13.33 -0.62
CA ILE A 43 -13.15 13.19 -0.70
C ILE A 43 -12.67 14.11 -1.81
N LYS A 44 -11.65 14.93 -1.52
CA LYS A 44 -11.05 15.88 -2.46
C LYS A 44 -9.53 15.79 -2.39
N VAL A 45 -8.85 16.19 -3.47
CA VAL A 45 -7.40 16.38 -3.49
C VAL A 45 -7.14 17.86 -3.70
N ASN A 46 -6.30 18.47 -2.85
CA ASN A 46 -5.97 19.90 -2.93
C ASN A 46 -7.24 20.76 -3.05
N LYS A 47 -8.26 20.44 -2.25
CA LYS A 47 -9.60 21.07 -2.21
C LYS A 47 -10.43 20.94 -3.51
N LYS A 48 -9.99 20.15 -4.50
CA LYS A 48 -10.69 19.91 -5.77
C LYS A 48 -11.30 18.50 -5.85
N LYS A 49 -12.44 18.37 -6.56
CA LYS A 49 -13.00 17.05 -6.90
C LYS A 49 -12.09 16.39 -7.92
N VAL A 50 -11.81 15.10 -7.74
CA VAL A 50 -11.00 14.30 -8.67
C VAL A 50 -11.73 13.03 -9.06
N LYS A 51 -11.35 12.46 -10.22
CA LYS A 51 -11.82 11.16 -10.65
C LYS A 51 -11.13 10.04 -9.85
N PHE A 52 -11.72 8.85 -9.85
CA PHE A 52 -11.21 7.69 -9.11
C PHE A 52 -9.86 7.17 -9.63
N ASP A 53 -9.51 7.49 -10.86
CA ASP A 53 -8.25 7.15 -11.54
C ASP A 53 -7.16 8.22 -11.41
N TYR A 54 -7.41 9.31 -10.67
CA TYR A 54 -6.41 10.33 -10.38
C TYR A 54 -5.15 9.70 -9.76
N ARG A 55 -3.98 10.01 -10.33
CA ARG A 55 -2.69 9.56 -9.81
C ARG A 55 -2.14 10.59 -8.83
N LEU A 56 -1.80 10.13 -7.64
CA LEU A 56 -1.32 10.97 -6.54
C LEU A 56 0.09 11.48 -6.82
N LEU A 57 0.33 12.74 -6.46
CA LEU A 57 1.66 13.33 -6.42
C LEU A 57 2.16 13.42 -4.99
N ALA A 58 3.48 13.38 -4.79
CA ALA A 58 4.05 13.70 -3.49
C ALA A 58 3.61 15.12 -3.07
N LYS A 59 3.26 15.29 -1.79
CA LYS A 59 2.70 16.51 -1.19
C LYS A 59 1.25 16.83 -1.55
N ASP A 60 0.55 16.00 -2.31
CA ASP A 60 -0.90 16.14 -2.45
C ASP A 60 -1.59 16.07 -1.08
N GLU A 61 -2.62 16.89 -0.89
CA GLU A 61 -3.45 16.90 0.30
C GLU A 61 -4.80 16.23 0.01
N VAL A 62 -5.00 15.03 0.54
CA VAL A 62 -6.29 14.33 0.47
C VAL A 62 -7.15 14.75 1.66
N ILE A 63 -8.29 15.37 1.37
CA ILE A 63 -9.21 15.94 2.35
C ILE A 63 -10.47 15.07 2.44
N LEU A 64 -10.78 14.61 3.65
CA LEU A 64 -11.93 13.79 3.98
C LEU A 64 -12.97 14.64 4.74
N PHE A 65 -14.12 14.89 4.11
CA PHE A 65 -15.24 15.66 4.68
C PHE A 65 -16.26 14.78 5.41
N LYS A 66 -15.97 13.49 5.54
CA LYS A 66 -16.75 12.51 6.29
C LYS A 66 -15.80 11.81 7.25
N ASP A 67 -16.32 11.38 8.40
CA ASP A 67 -15.55 10.53 9.30
C ASP A 67 -15.42 9.12 8.72
N TYR A 68 -14.17 8.72 8.53
CA TYR A 68 -13.79 7.40 8.06
C TYR A 68 -12.89 6.77 9.10
N LYS A 69 -13.14 5.49 9.41
CA LYS A 69 -12.18 4.69 10.16
C LYS A 69 -10.92 4.58 9.30
N ILE A 70 -9.86 5.25 9.72
CA ILE A 70 -8.54 5.09 9.08
C ILE A 70 -8.02 3.75 9.55
N ASN A 71 -7.73 2.87 8.60
CA ASN A 71 -6.98 1.69 8.94
C ASN A 71 -5.51 2.06 9.09
N ARG A 72 -5.08 2.25 10.34
CA ARG A 72 -3.67 2.47 10.67
C ARG A 72 -2.86 1.18 10.64
N SER A 73 -3.48 0.02 10.40
CA SER A 73 -2.71 -1.20 10.19
C SER A 73 -2.08 -1.16 8.79
N LYS A 74 -0.85 -0.64 8.73
CA LYS A 74 0.17 -1.51 8.16
C LYS A 74 0.14 -2.74 9.06
N GLU A 75 -0.56 -3.79 8.64
CA GLU A 75 -0.32 -5.10 9.23
C GLU A 75 1.14 -5.42 8.90
N ASP A 76 2.05 -4.98 9.76
CA ASP A 76 3.37 -5.55 9.86
C ASP A 76 3.12 -6.97 10.34
N LYS A 77 2.81 -7.84 9.38
CA LYS A 77 2.75 -9.27 9.61
C LYS A 77 4.05 -9.63 10.33
N SER A 78 3.94 -10.24 11.50
CA SER A 78 5.11 -10.72 12.20
C SER A 78 5.72 -11.85 11.39
N ILE A 79 6.75 -11.51 10.60
CA ILE A 79 7.48 -12.47 9.76
C ILE A 79 8.65 -13.01 10.57
N ASP A 80 8.63 -14.33 10.79
CA ASP A 80 9.72 -15.05 11.46
C ASP A 80 11.07 -14.75 10.79
N ASN A 81 12.07 -14.42 11.60
CA ASN A 81 13.44 -14.17 11.13
C ASN A 81 14.04 -15.38 10.38
N ARG A 82 13.58 -16.60 10.67
CA ARG A 82 13.96 -17.80 9.91
C ARG A 82 13.52 -17.74 8.45
N LEU A 83 12.32 -17.20 8.18
CA LEU A 83 11.84 -17.01 6.81
C LEU A 83 12.63 -15.92 6.09
N VAL A 84 12.98 -14.84 6.78
CA VAL A 84 13.85 -13.79 6.23
C VAL A 84 15.23 -14.35 5.89
N ALA A 85 15.82 -15.17 6.78
CA ALA A 85 17.10 -15.82 6.52
C ALA A 85 17.02 -16.79 5.34
N LYS A 86 15.93 -17.56 5.22
CA LYS A 86 15.68 -18.44 4.08
C LYS A 86 15.56 -17.66 2.77
N PHE A 87 14.84 -16.55 2.77
CA PHE A 87 14.72 -15.64 1.62
C PHE A 87 16.08 -15.07 1.20
N LYS A 88 16.90 -14.62 2.16
CA LYS A 88 18.26 -14.13 1.86
C LYS A 88 19.12 -15.21 1.20
N LYS A 89 19.00 -16.46 1.64
CA LYS A 89 19.72 -17.62 1.06
C LYS A 89 19.19 -18.04 -0.31
N SER A 90 17.94 -17.73 -0.64
CA SER A 90 17.35 -18.07 -1.94
C SER A 90 17.67 -17.05 -3.03
N ILE A 91 18.39 -15.97 -2.73
CA ILE A 91 18.77 -14.97 -3.73
C ILE A 91 19.83 -15.58 -4.66
N LEU A 92 19.47 -15.75 -5.93
CA LEU A 92 20.39 -16.23 -6.97
C LEU A 92 21.20 -15.07 -7.57
N LEU A 93 20.56 -13.92 -7.73
CA LEU A 93 21.20 -12.73 -8.29
C LEU A 93 20.61 -11.47 -7.68
N LYS A 94 21.49 -10.56 -7.27
CA LYS A 94 21.13 -9.21 -6.83
C LYS A 94 21.79 -8.19 -7.77
N SER A 95 20.96 -7.42 -8.46
CA SER A 95 21.38 -6.30 -9.31
C SER A 95 20.99 -4.97 -8.67
N SER A 96 21.30 -3.85 -9.34
CA SER A 96 20.89 -2.51 -8.91
C SER A 96 19.37 -2.32 -8.95
N ASN A 97 18.70 -2.94 -9.93
CA ASN A 97 17.28 -2.70 -10.20
C ASN A 97 16.37 -3.91 -9.97
N TYR A 98 16.93 -5.11 -9.78
CA TYR A 98 16.14 -6.33 -9.66
C TYR A 98 16.83 -7.40 -8.81
N LEU A 99 16.03 -8.36 -8.37
CA LEU A 99 16.43 -9.51 -7.58
C LEU A 99 15.87 -10.77 -8.23
N ILE A 100 16.72 -11.77 -8.47
CA ILE A 100 16.29 -13.11 -8.88
C ILE A 100 16.40 -14.02 -7.66
N ILE A 101 15.30 -14.72 -7.35
CA ILE A 101 15.23 -15.66 -6.24
C ILE A 101 14.83 -17.06 -6.73
N ASP A 102 15.33 -18.07 -6.05
CA ASP A 102 14.84 -19.44 -6.14
C ASP A 102 13.65 -19.63 -5.17
N LYS A 103 12.43 -19.62 -5.71
CA LYS A 103 11.23 -19.69 -4.87
C LYS A 103 11.04 -21.13 -4.35
N TRP A 104 11.23 -21.33 -3.06
CA TRP A 104 11.03 -22.65 -2.45
C TRP A 104 9.56 -23.13 -2.46
N ASN A 105 9.37 -24.43 -2.25
CA ASN A 105 8.04 -25.04 -2.14
C ASN A 105 7.34 -24.58 -0.84
N GLY A 106 6.03 -24.31 -0.91
CA GLY A 106 5.22 -23.96 0.25
C GLY A 106 5.18 -22.48 0.59
N ILE A 107 5.87 -21.61 -0.16
CA ILE A 107 5.70 -20.15 -0.04
C ILE A 107 4.94 -19.59 -1.26
N ALA A 108 3.94 -18.75 -1.00
CA ALA A 108 3.23 -18.02 -2.05
C ALA A 108 4.04 -16.81 -2.52
N SER A 109 3.93 -16.48 -3.81
CA SER A 109 4.59 -15.29 -4.35
C SER A 109 3.95 -14.00 -3.81
N GLN A 110 2.61 -13.92 -3.85
CA GLN A 110 1.83 -12.79 -3.35
C GLN A 110 0.87 -13.22 -2.25
N GLY A 111 0.42 -12.24 -1.44
CA GLY A 111 -0.57 -12.46 -0.40
C GLY A 111 -1.96 -12.78 -0.95
N GLY A 112 -2.85 -13.21 -0.06
CA GLY A 112 -4.24 -13.57 -0.36
C GLY A 112 -4.99 -13.90 0.93
N SER A 113 -6.31 -14.05 0.86
CA SER A 113 -7.17 -14.23 2.05
C SER A 113 -6.86 -15.47 2.90
N LYS A 114 -6.17 -16.47 2.34
CA LYS A 114 -5.73 -17.69 3.04
C LYS A 114 -4.20 -17.80 3.16
N ILE A 115 -3.47 -16.74 2.86
CA ILE A 115 -1.99 -16.75 2.82
C ILE A 115 -1.46 -15.94 4.00
N ALA A 116 -0.92 -16.65 4.99
CA ALA A 116 -0.34 -16.04 6.18
C ALA A 116 0.87 -15.17 5.82
N VAL A 117 1.87 -15.73 5.13
CA VAL A 117 3.10 -15.04 4.70
C VAL A 117 3.39 -15.38 3.24
N SER A 118 3.82 -14.39 2.47
CA SER A 118 4.22 -14.51 1.06
C SER A 118 5.61 -13.90 0.82
N ILE A 119 6.18 -14.12 -0.36
CA ILE A 119 7.42 -13.46 -0.78
C ILE A 119 7.27 -11.94 -0.77
N ASP A 120 6.14 -11.40 -1.26
CA ASP A 120 5.86 -9.95 -1.23
C ASP A 120 5.83 -9.39 0.20
N ASP A 121 5.38 -10.18 1.18
CA ASP A 121 5.42 -9.78 2.59
C ASP A 121 6.86 -9.75 3.13
N ILE A 122 7.70 -10.74 2.77
CA ILE A 122 9.12 -10.79 3.16
C ILE A 122 9.90 -9.64 2.51
N ILE A 123 9.63 -9.30 1.24
CA ILE A 123 10.26 -8.19 0.53
C ILE A 123 9.95 -6.86 1.24
N LYS A 124 8.74 -6.65 1.77
CA LYS A 124 8.42 -5.42 2.55
C LYS A 124 9.32 -5.24 3.76
N LYS A 125 9.65 -6.34 4.47
CA LYS A 125 10.61 -6.33 5.60
C LYS A 125 12.06 -6.15 5.13
N PHE A 126 12.39 -6.60 3.92
CA PHE A 126 13.71 -6.42 3.31
C PHE A 126 13.96 -4.99 2.78
N ASN A 127 12.90 -4.28 2.35
CA ASN A 127 12.96 -2.91 1.82
C ASN A 127 13.42 -1.83 2.83
N VAL A 128 13.71 -2.20 4.08
CA VAL A 128 14.28 -1.31 5.11
C VAL A 128 15.68 -0.78 4.71
N ASP A 129 16.39 -1.48 3.81
CA ASP A 129 17.74 -1.12 3.33
C ASP A 129 17.73 -0.17 2.09
N ASN A 130 16.83 0.82 2.01
CA ASN A 130 16.68 1.77 0.89
C ASN A 130 16.32 1.18 -0.49
N SER A 131 15.94 -0.10 -0.56
CA SER A 131 15.46 -0.72 -1.80
C SER A 131 13.93 -0.65 -1.88
N ARG A 132 13.39 -0.36 -3.07
CA ARG A 132 11.93 -0.38 -3.33
C ARG A 132 11.56 -1.59 -4.18
N LEU A 133 12.01 -2.77 -3.76
CA LEU A 133 11.68 -4.01 -4.47
C LEU A 133 10.19 -4.29 -4.33
N ARG A 134 9.57 -4.68 -5.44
CA ARG A 134 8.21 -5.18 -5.50
C ARG A 134 8.23 -6.43 -6.37
N LEU A 135 7.41 -7.41 -6.01
CA LEU A 135 7.23 -8.56 -6.89
C LEU A 135 6.50 -8.09 -8.16
N VAL A 136 7.06 -8.42 -9.32
CA VAL A 136 6.47 -8.21 -10.65
C VAL A 136 5.87 -9.52 -11.13
#